data_AF-A0A1C5WKX9-F1
#
_entry.id   AF-A0A1C5WKX9-F1
#
_cell.length_a   1.000
_cell.length_b   1.000
_cell.length_c   1.000
_cell.angle_alpha   90.00
_cell.angle_beta   90.00
_cell.angle_gamma   90.00
#
_symmetry.space_group_name_H-M   'P 1'
#
loop_
_entity.id
_entity.type
_entity.pdbx_description
1 polymer ?
#
loop_
_entity_poly.entity_id
_entity_poly.type
_entity_poly.pdbx_seq_one_letter_code
_entity_poly.pdbx_strand_id
1 'polypeptide(L)'
;MQVIETNLSIDKENNIRDHQSRIIEVIDWDTYCKAYIEYDGKSVLFYSKGMPGNSIQSNRKIFNLEYDMIHLSCVISNKYFDTKRLAYVVFESNS
;
A
#
# COMPACT_ATOMS: atom_id res chain seq x y z
N MET A 1 0.37 -10.52 11.29
CA MET A 1 1.58 -9.93 10.68
C MET A 1 1.40 -8.42 10.56
N GLN A 2 2.48 -7.65 10.73
CA GLN A 2 2.45 -6.20 10.52
C GLN A 2 3.10 -5.82 9.19
N VAL A 3 2.47 -4.89 8.48
CA VAL A 3 2.99 -4.31 7.23
C VAL A 3 3.00 -2.79 7.37
N ILE A 4 4.11 -2.16 7.01
CA ILE A 4 4.17 -0.70 6.86
C ILE A 4 3.69 -0.37 5.46
N GLU A 5 2.61 0.40 5.35
CA GLU A 5 2.16 1.00 4.10
C GLU A 5 2.60 2.46 4.05
N THR A 6 3.21 2.88 2.95
CA THR A 6 3.55 4.28 2.67
C THR A 6 2.97 4.69 1.33
N ASN A 7 2.22 5.78 1.33
CA ASN A 7 1.78 6.48 0.13
C ASN A 7 2.68 7.68 -0.11
N LEU A 8 3.22 7.83 -1.31
CA LEU A 8 3.98 8.99 -1.74
C LEU A 8 3.20 9.74 -2.83
N SER A 9 2.96 11.02 -2.59
CA SER A 9 2.52 11.95 -3.62
C SER A 9 3.77 12.47 -4.34
N ILE A 10 3.87 12.19 -5.63
CA ILE A 10 5.03 12.55 -6.46
C ILE A 10 4.53 13.48 -7.56
N ASP A 11 5.24 14.59 -7.79
CA ASP A 11 4.90 15.51 -8.88
C ASP A 11 5.49 15.06 -10.23
N LYS A 12 5.24 15.86 -11.28
CA LYS A 12 5.73 15.57 -12.64
C LYS A 12 7.26 15.66 -12.78
N GLU A 13 7.94 16.30 -11.84
CA GLU A 13 9.40 16.42 -11.79
C GLU A 13 10.03 15.31 -10.92
N ASN A 14 9.22 14.33 -10.50
CA ASN A 14 9.61 13.20 -9.66
C ASN A 14 10.02 13.60 -8.23
N ASN A 15 9.58 14.76 -7.75
CA ASN A 15 9.80 15.20 -6.38
C ASN A 15 8.67 14.68 -5.48
N ILE A 16 9.04 14.16 -4.30
CA ILE A 16 8.08 13.79 -3.26
C ILE A 16 7.51 15.08 -2.67
N ARG A 17 6.20 15.28 -2.82
CA ARG A 17 5.47 16.44 -2.29
C ARG A 17 4.84 16.18 -0.94
N ASP A 18 4.38 14.95 -0.74
CA ASP A 18 3.76 14.51 0.50
C ASP A 18 3.96 13.00 0.68
N HIS A 19 3.94 12.56 1.94
CA HIS A 19 3.98 11.14 2.25
C HIS A 19 3.14 10.83 3.50
N GLN A 20 2.52 9.65 3.48
CA GLN A 20 1.73 9.17 4.60
C GLN A 20 2.02 7.69 4.82
N SER A 21 2.48 7.35 6.03
CA SER A 21 2.80 5.98 6.42
C SER A 21 1.93 5.48 7.57
N ARG A 22 1.63 4.18 7.58
CA ARG A 22 0.97 3.49 8.69
C ARG A 22 1.38 2.04 8.79
N ILE A 23 1.18 1.47 9.97
CA ILE A 23 1.24 0.03 10.19
C ILE A 23 -0.18 -0.54 10.09
N ILE A 24 -0.35 -1.57 9.28
CA ILE A 24 -1.57 -2.38 9.21
C ILE A 24 -1.31 -3.79 9.74
N GLU A 25 -2.37 -4.45 10.15
CA GLU A 25 -2.38 -5.86 10.52
C GLU A 25 -3.01 -6.69 9.40
N VAL A 26 -2.29 -7.72 8.98
CA VAL A 26 -2.69 -8.69 7.95
C VAL A 26 -2.45 -10.11 8.47
N ILE A 27 -3.17 -11.08 7.91
CA ILE A 27 -3.02 -12.49 8.27
C ILE A 27 -1.60 -12.96 7.90
N ASP A 28 -1.25 -12.80 6.63
CA ASP A 28 0.06 -13.12 6.08
C ASP A 28 0.37 -12.22 4.86
N TRP A 29 1.60 -12.33 4.35
CA TRP A 29 2.11 -11.48 3.27
C TRP A 29 1.45 -11.81 1.93
N ASP A 30 1.15 -13.09 1.69
CA ASP A 30 0.49 -13.55 0.47
C ASP A 30 -0.93 -12.98 0.36
N THR A 31 -1.68 -12.97 1.46
CA THR A 31 -3.00 -12.32 1.57
C THR A 31 -2.92 -10.83 1.25
N TYR A 32 -1.88 -10.15 1.75
CA TYR A 32 -1.66 -8.74 1.43
C TYR A 32 -1.42 -8.53 -0.08
N CYS A 33 -0.50 -9.29 -0.67
CA CYS A 33 -0.17 -9.17 -2.10
C CYS A 33 -1.38 -9.52 -2.99
N LYS A 34 -2.09 -10.61 -2.68
CA LYS A 34 -3.30 -11.03 -3.40
C LYS A 34 -4.36 -9.93 -3.45
N ALA A 35 -4.51 -9.14 -2.39
CA ALA A 35 -5.46 -8.03 -2.38
C ALA A 35 -5.16 -6.95 -3.43
N TYR A 36 -3.90 -6.80 -3.87
CA TYR A 36 -3.52 -5.92 -4.98
C TYR A 36 -3.62 -6.60 -6.35
N ILE A 37 -3.24 -7.88 -6.42
CA ILE A 37 -3.27 -8.68 -7.66
C ILE A 37 -4.71 -8.87 -8.14
N GLU A 38 -5.61 -9.23 -7.22
CA GLU A 38 -7.01 -9.56 -7.49
C GLU A 38 -7.95 -8.37 -7.30
N TYR A 39 -7.41 -7.16 -7.19
CA TYR A 39 -8.18 -5.96 -6.93
C TYR A 39 -9.24 -5.73 -8.02
N ASP A 40 -10.52 -5.80 -7.63
CA ASP A 40 -11.68 -5.76 -8.53
C ASP A 40 -12.34 -4.37 -8.61
N GLY A 41 -11.74 -3.35 -7.97
CA GLY A 41 -12.32 -2.02 -7.85
C GLY A 41 -13.09 -1.77 -6.55
N LYS A 42 -13.35 -2.79 -5.73
CA LYS A 42 -13.93 -2.61 -4.39
C LYS A 42 -12.86 -2.20 -3.39
N SER A 43 -13.25 -1.48 -2.34
CA SER A 43 -12.32 -1.06 -1.31
C SER A 43 -11.75 -2.26 -0.54
N VAL A 44 -10.44 -2.27 -0.32
CA VAL A 44 -9.73 -3.22 0.53
C VAL A 44 -9.36 -2.54 1.84
N LEU A 45 -9.79 -3.13 2.95
CA LEU A 45 -9.52 -2.65 4.31
C LEU A 45 -8.66 -3.67 5.06
N PHE A 46 -7.50 -3.22 5.51
CA PHE A 46 -6.73 -3.89 6.56
C PHE A 46 -6.78 -3.04 7.82
N TYR A 47 -6.84 -3.72 8.98
CA TYR A 47 -6.94 -3.04 10.25
C TYR A 47 -5.66 -2.23 10.52
N SER A 48 -5.80 -1.03 11.07
CA SER A 48 -4.70 -0.17 11.52
C SER A 48 -5.12 0.48 12.83
N LYS A 49 -4.28 0.34 13.85
CA LYS A 49 -4.57 0.85 15.20
C LYS A 49 -4.46 2.37 15.30
N GLY A 50 -3.50 2.97 14.59
CA GLY A 50 -3.17 4.40 14.72
C GLY A 50 -3.81 5.31 13.66
N MET A 51 -4.03 4.79 12.44
CA MET A 51 -4.55 5.59 11.34
C MET A 51 -5.56 4.79 10.50
N PRO A 52 -6.87 5.01 10.71
CA PRO A 52 -7.92 4.30 9.99
C PRO A 52 -7.92 4.67 8.51
N GLY A 53 -8.45 3.76 7.68
CA GLY A 53 -8.62 3.99 6.24
C GLY A 53 -8.40 2.74 5.42
N ASN A 54 -8.92 2.73 4.20
CA ASN A 54 -8.74 1.61 3.29
C ASN A 54 -7.29 1.56 2.78
N SER A 55 -6.72 0.36 2.71
CA SER A 55 -5.41 0.14 2.09
C SER A 55 -5.47 0.44 0.60
N ILE A 56 -6.57 0.01 -0.04
CA ILE A 56 -6.91 0.37 -1.41
C ILE A 56 -8.32 0.93 -1.41
N GLN A 57 -8.50 2.19 -1.81
CA GLN A 57 -9.83 2.81 -1.93
C GLN A 57 -10.61 2.20 -3.09
N SER A 58 -11.92 2.36 -3.14
CA SER A 58 -12.72 1.90 -4.28
C SER A 58 -12.45 2.71 -5.55
N ASN A 59 -12.74 2.14 -6.71
CA ASN A 59 -12.61 2.77 -8.02
C ASN A 59 -11.20 3.35 -8.26
N ARG A 60 -10.17 2.56 -7.94
CA ARG A 60 -8.78 2.87 -8.25
C ARG A 60 -8.30 2.02 -9.42
N LYS A 61 -7.17 2.41 -10.00
CA LYS A 61 -6.41 1.57 -10.92
C LYS A 61 -5.04 1.33 -10.33
N ILE A 62 -4.57 0.09 -10.41
CA ILE A 62 -3.23 -0.30 -9.95
C ILE A 62 -2.37 -0.52 -11.18
N PHE A 63 -1.20 0.09 -11.20
CA PHE A 63 -0.22 -0.05 -12.28
C PHE A 63 1.16 -0.36 -11.70
N ASN A 64 2.02 -0.95 -12.52
CA ASN A 64 3.42 -1.25 -12.19
C ASN A 64 3.54 -1.96 -10.83
N LEU A 65 2.68 -2.97 -10.61
CA LEU A 65 2.69 -3.77 -9.41
C LEU A 65 3.91 -4.69 -9.44
N GLU A 66 4.80 -4.49 -8.49
CA GLU A 66 5.99 -5.30 -8.26
C GLU A 66 5.97 -5.74 -6.80
N TYR A 67 6.25 -7.01 -6.53
CA TYR A 67 6.35 -7.51 -5.17
C TYR A 67 7.33 -8.68 -5.09
N ASP A 68 7.92 -8.85 -3.92
CA ASP A 68 8.79 -9.97 -3.55
C ASP A 68 8.34 -10.56 -2.20
N MET A 69 9.25 -11.24 -1.50
CA MET A 69 8.95 -11.89 -0.22
C MET A 69 8.64 -10.91 0.93
N ILE A 70 9.06 -9.65 0.83
CA ILE A 70 8.99 -8.69 1.95
C ILE A 70 8.54 -7.28 1.52
N HIS A 71 8.51 -7.01 0.22
CA HIS A 71 8.25 -5.69 -0.35
C HIS A 71 7.19 -5.74 -1.45
N LEU A 72 6.32 -4.74 -1.49
CA LEU A 72 5.41 -4.47 -2.61
C LEU A 72 5.50 -2.99 -2.97
N SER A 73 5.58 -2.69 -4.26
CA SER A 73 5.40 -1.35 -4.80
C SER A 73 4.39 -1.32 -5.93
N CYS A 74 3.63 -0.25 -6.02
CA CYS A 74 2.76 -0.01 -7.17
C CYS A 74 2.44 1.48 -7.31
N VAL A 75 1.79 1.82 -8.41
CA VAL A 75 1.11 3.11 -8.57
C VAL A 75 -0.38 2.87 -8.39
N ILE A 76 -1.00 3.61 -7.46
CA ILE A 76 -2.44 3.66 -7.26
C ILE A 76 -2.93 4.97 -7.85
N SER A 77 -3.72 4.86 -8.92
CA SER A 77 -4.23 5.99 -9.68
C SER A 77 -5.73 6.20 -9.45
N ASN A 78 -6.15 7.46 -9.47
CA ASN A 78 -7.53 7.86 -9.61
C ASN A 78 -7.69 8.86 -10.77
N LYS A 79 -8.88 9.47 -10.94
CA LYS A 79 -9.13 10.43 -12.02
C LYS A 79 -8.30 11.73 -11.95
N TYR A 80 -7.70 12.02 -10.81
CA TYR A 80 -7.09 13.31 -10.48
C TYR A 80 -5.58 13.21 -10.22
N PHE A 81 -5.13 12.15 -9.56
CA PHE A 81 -3.75 12.00 -9.13
C PHE A 81 -3.33 10.53 -9.07
N ASP A 82 -2.01 10.36 -9.20
CA ASP A 82 -1.31 9.10 -8.99
C ASP A 82 -0.58 9.15 -7.64
N THR A 83 -0.50 8.01 -6.99
CA THR A 83 0.20 7.85 -5.72
C THR A 83 1.07 6.61 -5.81
N LYS A 84 2.36 6.74 -5.47
CA LYS A 84 3.26 5.59 -5.36
C LYS A 84 2.99 4.93 -4.00
N ARG A 85 2.60 3.66 -4.01
CA ARG A 85 2.50 2.82 -2.82
C ARG A 85 3.81 2.07 -2.64
N LEU A 86 4.30 2.08 -1.42
CA LEU A 86 5.34 1.18 -0.93
C LEU A 86 4.78 0.42 0.27
N ALA A 87 5.06 -0.88 0.34
CA ALA A 87 4.71 -1.71 1.47
C ALA A 87 5.88 -2.62 1.85
N TYR A 88 6.08 -2.82 3.15
CA TYR A 88 7.14 -3.65 3.70
C TYR A 88 6.64 -4.48 4.89
N VAL A 89 7.02 -5.75 4.93
CA VAL A 89 6.81 -6.61 6.10
C VAL A 89 7.64 -6.07 7.28
N VAL A 90 7.01 -5.97 8.45
CA VAL A 90 7.70 -5.63 9.70
C VAL A 90 8.27 -6.89 10.32
N PHE A 91 9.58 -6.92 10.52
CA PHE A 91 10.26 -7.95 11.29
C PHE A 91 10.52 -7.42 12.70
N GLU A 92 10.06 -8.15 13.72
CA GLU A 92 10.51 -7.89 15.07
C GLU A 92 11.92 -8.46 15.23
N SER A 93 12.90 -7.59 15.38
CA SER A 93 14.21 -7.99 15.89
C SER A 93 14.07 -8.24 17.39
N ASN A 94 14.15 -9.50 17.80
CA ASN A 94 14.30 -9.87 19.20
C ASN A 94 15.68 -9.39 19.68
N SER A 95 15.70 -8.21 20.30
CA SER A 95 16.84 -7.68 21.04
C SER A 95 16.98 -8.36 22.40
#